data_AF-A0A9D1MZM6-F1
#
_entry.id   AF-A0A9D1MZM6-F1
#
_cell.length_a   1.000
_cell.length_b   1.000
_cell.length_c   1.000
_cell.angle_alpha   90.00
_cell.angle_beta   90.00
_cell.angle_gamma   90.00
#
_symmetry.space_group_name_H-M   'P 1'
#
loop_
_entity.id
_entity.type
_entity.pdbx_description
1 polymer ?
#
loop_
_entity_poly.entity_id
_entity_poly.type
_entity_poly.pdbx_seq_one_letter_code
_entity_poly.pdbx_strand_id
1 'polypeptide(L)'
;MAGLNIAFIPIDNRPVCYTLAQQIAAIDRDLALFLPPREMLGDLNRSADINGIFSWLKKLENIDSIVVSLDTIAYGGLIPSRRSSETFEEIKKRMESFFALLREKNAKVYAFSSIMRISNNNINEEEKEYWSLYGEKIFKYSYELHKNAPDTDVKADVPLEIIQDYLKTRQRNFEINKMYLNLSKQGVFETLVFSKDDCAKYGLNVGEAQVLEESIRANALNALVKTGADEIPLSLLSRALAGGRGIKIAPVFTQKDYTNRISKYEDVSVSDSVRGQIELAHCEVADVSDADIILVVNNFKQEQGELVMGVDVEGFDGEIELPQKPYLIADILNANGADNSFVKKFFEKQIDWDKFLGYAGWNTTGNTLGSALCCAIVKFLANNPDEAAFKKVQAVRFLDDWAYQANVRKALKLRFDKPDIEALKTFMQPFEKTLQEKTGLDLSTTKYSYPWNRFFEIEVSV
;
A
#
# COMPACT_ATOMS: atom_id res chain seq x y z
N MET A 1 -19.63 8.36 12.01
CA MET A 1 -19.26 9.38 11.00
C MET A 1 -20.52 9.89 10.31
N ALA A 2 -20.78 11.20 10.22
CA ALA A 2 -21.94 11.67 9.45
C ALA A 2 -21.53 11.86 7.97
N GLY A 3 -22.11 11.06 7.06
CA GLY A 3 -22.24 11.34 5.62
C GLY A 3 -21.02 11.90 4.88
N LEU A 4 -19.82 11.35 5.07
CA LEU A 4 -18.60 11.88 4.45
C LEU A 4 -18.48 11.40 3.00
N ASN A 5 -18.34 12.34 2.07
CA ASN A 5 -18.17 12.08 0.63
C ASN A 5 -16.68 12.21 0.25
N ILE A 6 -16.06 11.10 -0.12
CA ILE A 6 -14.63 11.05 -0.46
C ILE A 6 -14.45 10.66 -1.93
N ALA A 7 -13.76 11.50 -2.70
CA ALA A 7 -13.23 11.09 -4.00
C ALA A 7 -11.87 10.42 -3.82
N PHE A 8 -11.69 9.24 -4.40
CA PHE A 8 -10.50 8.41 -4.24
C PHE A 8 -9.91 8.04 -5.60
N ILE A 9 -8.74 8.58 -5.90
CA ILE A 9 -8.00 8.32 -7.14
C ILE A 9 -6.79 7.45 -6.78
N PRO A 10 -6.87 6.12 -7.03
CA PRO A 10 -5.83 5.17 -6.65
C PRO A 10 -4.61 5.25 -7.57
N ILE A 11 -3.56 4.53 -7.18
CA ILE A 11 -2.29 4.45 -7.92
C ILE A 11 -2.39 3.71 -9.26
N ASP A 12 -3.24 2.69 -9.31
CA ASP A 12 -3.51 1.84 -10.47
C ASP A 12 -4.83 1.06 -10.26
N ASN A 13 -5.11 0.11 -11.17
CA ASN A 13 -6.32 -0.70 -11.14
C ASN A 13 -6.19 -2.05 -10.40
N ARG A 14 -5.11 -2.31 -9.66
CA ARG A 14 -4.96 -3.58 -8.90
C ARG A 14 -6.03 -3.68 -7.80
N PRO A 15 -6.48 -4.91 -7.45
CA PRO A 15 -7.49 -5.12 -6.42
C PRO A 15 -7.14 -4.48 -5.08
N VAL A 16 -5.89 -4.55 -4.66
CA VAL A 16 -5.40 -3.94 -3.40
C VAL A 16 -5.48 -2.41 -3.40
N CYS A 17 -5.39 -1.78 -4.58
CA CYS A 17 -5.44 -0.33 -4.75
C CYS A 17 -6.87 0.20 -4.99
N TYR A 18 -7.73 -0.61 -5.63
CA TYR A 18 -9.06 -0.22 -6.08
C TYR A 18 -10.17 -0.94 -5.30
N THR A 19 -10.29 -2.25 -5.50
CA THR A 19 -11.39 -3.07 -4.97
C THR A 19 -11.36 -3.11 -3.44
N LEU A 20 -10.18 -3.19 -2.82
CA LEU A 20 -10.03 -3.21 -1.37
C LEU A 20 -10.51 -1.90 -0.73
N ALA A 21 -10.20 -0.74 -1.33
CA ALA A 21 -10.70 0.55 -0.87
C ALA A 21 -12.24 0.61 -0.90
N GLN A 22 -12.85 0.11 -1.98
CA GLN A 22 -14.31 0.00 -2.10
C GLN A 22 -14.92 -0.90 -1.03
N GLN A 23 -14.34 -2.10 -0.85
CA GLN A 23 -14.81 -3.09 0.12
C GLN A 23 -14.70 -2.58 1.56
N ILE A 24 -13.60 -1.88 1.88
CA ILE A 24 -13.41 -1.25 3.19
C ILE A 24 -14.43 -0.13 3.40
N ALA A 25 -14.63 0.76 2.43
CA ALA A 25 -15.59 1.85 2.58
C ALA A 25 -17.04 1.35 2.76
N ALA A 26 -17.41 0.24 2.12
CA ALA A 26 -18.73 -0.38 2.24
C ALA A 26 -19.06 -0.91 3.66
N ILE A 27 -18.09 -0.95 4.58
CA ILE A 27 -18.33 -1.31 5.99
C ILE A 27 -19.23 -0.28 6.68
N ASP A 28 -19.21 1.00 6.29
CA ASP A 28 -20.13 2.01 6.81
C ASP A 28 -21.04 2.50 5.68
N ARG A 29 -22.36 2.29 5.81
CA ARG A 29 -23.32 2.68 4.77
C ARG A 29 -23.44 4.19 4.61
N ASP A 30 -23.01 4.96 5.60
CA ASP A 30 -23.02 6.42 5.57
C ASP A 30 -21.72 7.00 4.97
N LEU A 31 -20.74 6.16 4.58
CA LEU A 31 -19.51 6.56 3.91
C LEU A 31 -19.65 6.41 2.39
N ALA A 32 -19.60 7.53 1.66
CA ALA A 32 -19.62 7.50 0.20
C ALA A 32 -18.19 7.62 -0.37
N LEU A 33 -17.68 6.53 -0.92
CA LEU A 33 -16.39 6.50 -1.62
C LEU A 33 -16.61 6.52 -3.15
N PHE A 34 -16.21 7.61 -3.80
CA PHE A 34 -16.29 7.76 -5.25
C PHE A 34 -14.93 7.42 -5.88
N LEU A 35 -14.89 6.43 -6.76
CA LEU A 35 -13.71 6.11 -7.57
C LEU A 35 -13.98 6.38 -9.06
N PRO A 36 -12.94 6.74 -9.84
CA PRO A 36 -13.07 6.76 -11.29
C PRO A 36 -13.39 5.34 -11.78
N PRO A 37 -14.16 5.17 -12.87
CA PRO A 37 -14.34 3.86 -13.49
C PRO A 37 -12.99 3.16 -13.69
N ARG A 38 -12.91 1.88 -13.32
CA ARG A 38 -11.65 1.15 -13.21
C ARG A 38 -10.89 1.07 -14.53
N GLU A 39 -11.61 1.08 -15.64
CA GLU A 39 -11.05 1.11 -17.00
C GLU A 39 -10.30 2.41 -17.34
N MET A 40 -10.54 3.51 -16.60
CA MET A 40 -9.80 4.75 -16.72
C MET A 40 -8.43 4.70 -16.03
N LEU A 41 -8.19 3.72 -15.16
CA LEU A 41 -6.94 3.60 -14.43
C LEU A 41 -5.88 2.84 -15.23
N GLY A 42 -4.62 3.14 -14.91
CA GLY A 42 -3.47 2.45 -15.47
C GLY A 42 -3.37 1.01 -14.97
N ASP A 43 -2.68 0.19 -15.76
CA ASP A 43 -2.30 -1.18 -15.43
C ASP A 43 -0.79 -1.38 -15.72
N LEU A 44 -0.34 -2.63 -15.74
CA LEU A 44 1.05 -2.99 -16.01
C LEU A 44 1.62 -2.38 -17.31
N ASN A 45 0.79 -2.25 -18.35
CA ASN A 45 1.22 -1.89 -19.70
C ASN A 45 0.57 -0.62 -20.25
N ARG A 46 -0.48 -0.12 -19.59
CA ARG A 46 -1.29 1.00 -20.05
C ARG A 46 -1.31 2.13 -19.02
N SER A 47 -1.09 3.36 -19.48
CA SER A 47 -1.31 4.56 -18.66
C SER A 47 -2.80 4.85 -18.47
N ALA A 48 -3.15 5.47 -17.34
CA ALA A 48 -4.50 5.93 -17.05
C ALA A 48 -5.03 6.93 -18.11
N ASP A 49 -6.36 6.94 -18.33
CA ASP A 49 -7.06 8.00 -19.04
C ASP A 49 -7.19 9.24 -18.14
N ILE A 50 -6.12 10.04 -18.11
CA ILE A 50 -6.02 11.24 -17.27
C ILE A 50 -7.16 12.23 -17.58
N ASN A 51 -7.51 12.41 -18.86
CA ASN A 51 -8.58 13.34 -19.26
C ASN A 51 -9.97 12.83 -18.82
N GLY A 52 -10.19 11.52 -18.90
CA GLY A 52 -11.35 10.85 -18.33
C GLY A 52 -11.46 11.06 -16.82
N ILE A 53 -10.36 10.85 -16.08
CA ILE A 53 -10.29 11.08 -14.63
C ILE A 53 -10.57 12.55 -14.27
N PHE A 54 -10.02 13.51 -15.03
CA PHE A 54 -10.33 14.94 -14.84
C PHE A 54 -11.81 15.22 -15.02
N SER A 55 -12.38 14.70 -16.11
CA SER A 55 -13.79 14.89 -16.45
C SER A 55 -14.71 14.25 -15.41
N TRP A 56 -14.32 13.09 -14.89
CA TRP A 56 -15.00 12.41 -13.80
C TRP A 56 -14.98 13.24 -12.52
N LEU A 57 -13.79 13.66 -12.06
CA LEU A 57 -13.65 14.46 -10.84
C LEU A 57 -14.42 15.78 -10.96
N LYS A 58 -14.37 16.42 -12.13
CA LYS A 58 -15.12 17.66 -12.39
C LYS A 58 -16.63 17.51 -12.20
N LYS A 59 -17.21 16.35 -12.57
CA LYS A 59 -18.65 16.08 -12.42
C LYS A 59 -19.10 15.76 -11.01
N LEU A 60 -18.18 15.37 -10.11
CA LEU A 60 -18.55 15.08 -8.73
C LEU A 60 -18.94 16.36 -7.98
N GLU A 61 -20.07 16.35 -7.30
CA GLU A 61 -20.55 17.45 -6.46
C GLU A 61 -20.52 17.04 -4.99
N ASN A 62 -20.44 18.01 -4.07
CA ASN A 62 -20.49 17.79 -2.63
C ASN A 62 -19.43 16.80 -2.09
N ILE A 63 -18.18 16.95 -2.54
CA ILE A 63 -17.05 16.15 -2.04
C ILE A 63 -16.39 16.87 -0.87
N ASP A 64 -16.25 16.20 0.26
CA ASP A 64 -15.64 16.75 1.47
C ASP A 64 -14.11 16.56 1.47
N SER A 65 -13.65 15.44 0.91
CA SER A 65 -12.24 15.08 0.87
C SER A 65 -11.85 14.37 -0.41
N ILE A 66 -10.61 14.58 -0.84
CA ILE A 66 -10.01 13.95 -2.01
C ILE A 66 -8.76 13.22 -1.55
N VAL A 67 -8.73 11.90 -1.74
CA VAL A 67 -7.53 11.08 -1.60
C VAL A 67 -6.99 10.80 -3.00
N VAL A 68 -5.75 11.19 -3.30
CA VAL A 68 -5.23 11.15 -4.67
C VAL A 68 -3.79 10.67 -4.77
N SER A 69 -3.57 9.72 -5.68
CA SER A 69 -2.27 9.43 -6.30
C SER A 69 -1.93 10.53 -7.30
N LEU A 70 -0.93 11.35 -6.98
CA LEU A 70 -0.41 12.34 -7.91
C LEU A 70 0.29 11.67 -9.10
N ASP A 71 0.82 10.46 -8.94
CA ASP A 71 1.48 9.72 -10.02
C ASP A 71 0.47 9.29 -11.11
N THR A 72 -0.75 8.94 -10.69
CA THR A 72 -1.86 8.63 -11.60
C THR A 72 -2.21 9.85 -12.46
N ILE A 73 -2.19 11.03 -11.86
CA ILE A 73 -2.51 12.27 -12.58
C ILE A 73 -1.34 12.78 -13.41
N ALA A 74 -0.11 12.69 -12.90
CA ALA A 74 1.07 13.23 -13.54
C ALA A 74 1.49 12.39 -14.75
N TYR A 75 1.50 11.06 -14.59
CA TYR A 75 2.12 10.13 -15.53
C TYR A 75 1.16 9.07 -16.08
N GLY A 76 -0.02 8.94 -15.47
CA GLY A 76 -0.94 7.84 -15.73
C GLY A 76 -0.72 6.61 -14.84
N GLY A 77 0.10 6.73 -13.79
CA GLY A 77 0.32 5.67 -12.79
C GLY A 77 1.79 5.58 -12.34
N LEU A 78 2.03 4.72 -11.33
CA LEU A 78 3.37 4.49 -10.77
C LEU A 78 4.36 3.93 -11.82
N ILE A 79 3.97 2.90 -12.58
CA ILE A 79 4.81 2.30 -13.62
C ILE A 79 5.05 3.29 -14.78
N PRO A 80 4.02 3.97 -15.33
CA PRO A 80 4.22 5.05 -16.28
C PRO A 80 5.18 6.16 -15.82
N SER A 81 5.25 6.49 -14.52
CA SER A 81 6.19 7.49 -14.01
C SER A 81 7.66 7.16 -14.32
N ARG A 82 7.99 5.87 -14.45
CA ARG A 82 9.34 5.35 -14.72
C ARG A 82 9.61 5.23 -16.21
N ARG A 83 8.55 5.03 -17.02
CA ARG A 83 8.63 4.73 -18.46
C ARG A 83 8.36 5.92 -19.36
N SER A 84 7.57 6.89 -18.89
CA SER A 84 7.10 8.02 -19.70
C SER A 84 8.28 8.80 -20.29
N SER A 85 8.14 9.18 -21.57
CA SER A 85 9.05 10.06 -22.31
C SER A 85 8.64 11.54 -22.25
N GLU A 86 7.54 11.86 -21.55
CA GLU A 86 7.05 13.23 -21.44
C GLU A 86 8.04 14.14 -20.71
N THR A 87 8.05 15.40 -21.12
CA THR A 87 8.91 16.44 -20.56
C THR A 87 8.36 16.97 -19.25
N PHE A 88 9.23 17.61 -18.46
CA PHE A 88 8.84 18.31 -17.24
C PHE A 88 7.71 19.33 -17.50
N GLU A 89 7.79 20.12 -18.58
CA GLU A 89 6.79 21.17 -18.86
C GLU A 89 5.42 20.60 -19.26
N GLU A 90 5.36 19.47 -19.97
CA GLU A 90 4.10 18.79 -20.29
C GLU A 90 3.39 18.29 -19.02
N ILE A 91 4.13 17.62 -18.14
CA ILE A 91 3.60 17.11 -16.86
C ILE A 91 3.23 18.27 -15.95
N LYS A 92 4.07 19.30 -15.84
CA LYS A 92 3.79 20.50 -15.04
C LYS A 92 2.51 21.19 -15.48
N LYS A 93 2.32 21.47 -16.77
CA LYS A 93 1.10 22.10 -17.30
C LYS A 93 -0.17 21.29 -16.97
N ARG A 94 -0.07 19.97 -17.07
CA ARG A 94 -1.15 19.05 -16.67
C ARG A 94 -1.45 19.17 -15.18
N MET A 95 -0.43 19.13 -14.32
CA MET A 95 -0.59 19.24 -12.88
C MET A 95 -1.15 20.61 -12.46
N GLU A 96 -0.70 21.70 -13.07
CA GLU A 96 -1.27 23.04 -12.83
C GLU A 96 -2.78 23.08 -13.12
N SER A 97 -3.21 22.43 -14.20
CA SER A 97 -4.63 22.29 -14.56
C SER A 97 -5.39 21.45 -13.52
N PHE A 98 -4.78 20.38 -13.01
CA PHE A 98 -5.36 19.56 -11.94
C PHE A 98 -5.53 20.35 -10.64
N PHE A 99 -4.51 21.11 -10.22
CA PHE A 99 -4.57 21.89 -8.99
C PHE A 99 -5.57 23.04 -9.07
N ALA A 100 -5.78 23.62 -10.25
CA ALA A 100 -6.88 24.57 -10.47
C ALA A 100 -8.24 23.90 -10.20
N LEU A 101 -8.47 22.69 -10.73
CA LEU A 101 -9.68 21.92 -10.47
C LEU A 101 -9.85 21.56 -8.98
N LEU A 102 -8.78 21.17 -8.28
CA LEU A 102 -8.84 20.89 -6.84
C LEU A 102 -9.28 22.11 -6.03
N ARG A 103 -8.81 23.31 -6.38
CA ARG A 103 -9.24 24.56 -5.74
C ARG A 103 -10.72 24.85 -5.95
N GLU A 104 -11.26 24.53 -7.12
CA GLU A 104 -12.70 24.68 -7.41
C GLU A 104 -13.57 23.74 -6.55
N LYS A 105 -13.05 22.58 -6.15
CA LYS A 105 -13.79 21.61 -5.32
C LYS A 105 -13.95 22.01 -3.86
N ASN A 106 -13.06 22.87 -3.34
CA ASN A 106 -13.06 23.28 -1.94
C ASN A 106 -13.09 22.09 -0.94
N ALA A 107 -12.46 20.97 -1.31
CA ALA A 107 -12.37 19.75 -0.53
C ALA A 107 -11.00 19.65 0.15
N LYS A 108 -10.91 18.93 1.28
CA LYS A 108 -9.61 18.61 1.89
C LYS A 108 -8.83 17.64 1.01
N VAL A 109 -7.59 17.97 0.65
CA VAL A 109 -6.79 17.12 -0.25
C VAL A 109 -5.73 16.36 0.53
N TYR A 110 -5.82 15.03 0.49
CA TYR A 110 -4.84 14.08 0.97
C TYR A 110 -4.16 13.46 -0.25
N ALA A 111 -2.90 13.80 -0.47
CA ALA A 111 -2.19 13.41 -1.67
C ALA A 111 -0.97 12.56 -1.34
N PHE A 112 -0.59 11.68 -2.27
CA PHE A 112 0.72 11.07 -2.24
C PHE A 112 1.37 11.07 -3.63
N SER A 113 2.70 11.05 -3.64
CA SER A 113 3.51 10.84 -4.85
C SER A 113 4.71 9.98 -4.51
N SER A 114 5.10 9.09 -5.42
CA SER A 114 6.29 8.28 -5.23
C SER A 114 7.57 9.06 -5.51
N ILE A 115 8.60 8.74 -4.73
CA ILE A 115 9.99 8.96 -5.12
C ILE A 115 10.34 7.78 -6.03
N MET A 116 10.85 8.08 -7.23
CA MET A 116 11.08 7.05 -8.26
C MET A 116 11.88 5.87 -7.70
N ARG A 117 11.32 4.66 -7.79
CA ARG A 117 11.95 3.42 -7.30
C ARG A 117 13.32 3.18 -7.96
N ILE A 118 14.14 2.36 -7.29
CA ILE A 118 15.35 1.74 -7.87
C ILE A 118 15.38 0.27 -7.45
N SER A 119 14.90 -0.64 -8.31
CA SER A 119 14.97 -2.08 -8.02
C SER A 119 16.41 -2.60 -8.12
N ASN A 120 16.71 -3.67 -7.39
CA ASN A 120 18.06 -4.22 -7.26
C ASN A 120 18.30 -5.48 -8.12
N ASN A 121 17.53 -5.65 -9.20
CA ASN A 121 17.55 -6.82 -10.05
C ASN A 121 17.40 -6.43 -11.53
N ASN A 122 17.66 -7.40 -12.42
CA ASN A 122 17.52 -7.23 -13.86
C ASN A 122 16.14 -7.67 -14.38
N ILE A 123 15.06 -7.28 -13.69
CA ILE A 123 13.67 -7.54 -14.12
C ILE A 123 13.05 -6.23 -14.59
N ASN A 124 12.60 -6.19 -15.85
CA ASN A 124 12.04 -5.00 -16.46
C ASN A 124 10.50 -5.00 -16.57
N GLU A 125 9.81 -5.90 -15.85
CA GLU A 125 8.34 -6.00 -15.88
C GLU A 125 7.66 -4.66 -15.56
N GLU A 126 8.26 -3.83 -14.71
CA GLU A 126 7.78 -2.50 -14.30
C GLU A 126 8.73 -1.35 -14.70
N GLU A 127 9.89 -1.68 -15.30
CA GLU A 127 10.96 -0.73 -15.63
C GLU A 127 11.09 -0.55 -17.16
N LYS A 128 12.01 0.31 -17.61
CA LYS A 128 12.34 0.45 -19.05
C LYS A 128 13.09 -0.78 -19.57
N GLU A 129 13.07 -1.02 -20.88
CA GLU A 129 13.63 -2.23 -21.51
C GLU A 129 15.08 -2.52 -21.13
N TYR A 130 15.94 -1.49 -21.06
CA TYR A 130 17.34 -1.63 -20.71
C TYR A 130 17.57 -2.19 -19.29
N TRP A 131 16.56 -2.16 -18.43
CA TRP A 131 16.67 -2.64 -17.05
C TRP A 131 16.94 -4.14 -16.98
N SER A 132 16.50 -4.90 -17.98
CA SER A 132 16.76 -6.34 -18.11
C SER A 132 18.25 -6.70 -18.26
N LEU A 133 19.10 -5.73 -18.62
CA LEU A 133 20.54 -5.91 -18.81
C LEU A 133 21.38 -5.10 -17.83
N TYR A 134 20.87 -3.94 -17.39
CA TYR A 134 21.64 -2.95 -16.64
C TYR A 134 21.04 -2.57 -15.28
N GLY A 135 19.89 -3.14 -14.88
CA GLY A 135 19.19 -2.78 -13.64
C GLY A 135 20.05 -2.86 -12.39
N GLU A 136 20.72 -3.99 -12.18
CA GLU A 136 21.65 -4.19 -11.05
C GLU A 136 22.83 -3.21 -11.08
N LYS A 137 23.32 -2.86 -12.28
CA LYS A 137 24.44 -1.92 -12.44
C LYS A 137 24.01 -0.49 -12.15
N ILE A 138 22.81 -0.10 -12.58
CA ILE A 138 22.20 1.21 -12.27
C ILE A 138 21.94 1.31 -10.77
N PHE A 139 21.40 0.25 -10.15
CA PHE A 139 21.22 0.18 -8.70
C PHE A 139 22.54 0.38 -7.96
N LYS A 140 23.59 -0.37 -8.34
CA LYS A 140 24.92 -0.25 -7.73
C LYS A 140 25.51 1.15 -7.88
N TYR A 141 25.41 1.74 -9.08
CA TYR A 141 25.83 3.12 -9.33
C TYR A 141 25.11 4.11 -8.39
N SER A 142 23.79 4.01 -8.32
CA SER A 142 22.95 4.85 -7.45
C SER A 142 23.32 4.70 -5.97
N TYR A 143 23.52 3.47 -5.52
CA TYR A 143 23.89 3.13 -4.16
C TYR A 143 25.26 3.73 -3.78
N GLU A 144 26.29 3.49 -4.59
CA GLU A 144 27.64 3.97 -4.32
C GLU A 144 27.73 5.50 -4.43
N LEU A 145 27.01 6.12 -5.36
CA LEU A 145 26.98 7.57 -5.50
C LEU A 145 26.40 8.26 -4.25
N HIS A 146 25.30 7.75 -3.71
CA HIS A 146 24.74 8.31 -2.48
C HIS A 146 25.61 7.98 -1.26
N LYS A 147 26.07 6.73 -1.12
CA LYS A 147 26.86 6.30 0.02
C LYS A 147 28.18 7.08 0.17
N ASN A 148 28.83 7.42 -0.94
CA ASN A 148 30.12 8.12 -0.94
C ASN A 148 29.99 9.64 -1.11
N ALA A 149 28.77 10.20 -1.12
CA ALA A 149 28.57 11.65 -1.26
C ALA A 149 29.34 12.44 -0.17
N PRO A 150 30.02 13.56 -0.53
CA PRO A 150 29.95 14.27 -1.79
C PRO A 150 31.00 13.84 -2.84
N ASP A 151 31.70 12.72 -2.67
CA ASP A 151 32.63 12.20 -3.69
C ASP A 151 31.86 11.80 -4.97
N THR A 152 32.30 12.29 -6.12
CA THR A 152 31.59 12.18 -7.40
C THR A 152 32.28 11.27 -8.41
N ASP A 153 33.45 10.67 -8.12
CA ASP A 153 34.15 9.78 -9.08
C ASP A 153 33.58 8.35 -9.14
N VAL A 154 32.27 8.20 -8.88
CA VAL A 154 31.58 6.92 -9.02
C VAL A 154 31.29 6.68 -10.50
N LYS A 155 32.00 5.73 -11.11
CA LYS A 155 31.80 5.35 -12.50
C LYS A 155 30.60 4.41 -12.66
N ALA A 156 29.71 4.73 -13.60
CA ALA A 156 28.66 3.82 -14.01
C ALA A 156 29.22 2.78 -15.00
N ASP A 157 29.04 1.48 -14.70
CA ASP A 157 29.32 0.38 -15.63
C ASP A 157 28.12 0.15 -16.58
N VAL A 158 27.65 1.22 -17.21
CA VAL A 158 26.43 1.27 -18.03
C VAL A 158 26.70 2.18 -19.23
N PRO A 159 26.19 1.86 -20.43
CA PRO A 159 26.30 2.76 -21.58
C PRO A 159 25.85 4.19 -21.27
N LEU A 160 26.57 5.18 -21.80
CA LEU A 160 26.41 6.59 -21.42
C LEU A 160 24.99 7.07 -21.69
N GLU A 161 24.41 6.69 -22.82
CA GLU A 161 23.05 7.03 -23.21
C GLU A 161 21.98 6.48 -22.24
N ILE A 162 22.20 5.28 -21.70
CA ILE A 162 21.27 4.63 -20.76
C ILE A 162 21.34 5.32 -19.40
N ILE A 163 22.54 5.56 -18.87
CA ILE A 163 22.65 6.23 -17.57
C ILE A 163 22.16 7.69 -17.64
N GLN A 164 22.38 8.38 -18.77
CA GLN A 164 21.84 9.72 -18.99
C GLN A 164 20.32 9.74 -19.07
N ASP A 165 19.69 8.79 -19.78
CA ASP A 165 18.23 8.67 -19.84
C ASP A 165 17.63 8.40 -18.45
N TYR A 166 18.23 7.49 -17.68
CA TYR A 166 17.83 7.19 -16.31
C TYR A 166 17.91 8.44 -15.41
N LEU A 167 19.04 9.14 -15.42
CA LEU A 167 19.24 10.35 -14.60
C LEU A 167 18.32 11.49 -15.02
N LYS A 168 18.03 11.66 -16.31
CA LYS A 168 17.05 12.66 -16.81
C LYS A 168 15.63 12.34 -16.34
N THR A 169 15.22 11.08 -16.45
CA THR A 169 13.90 10.61 -15.98
C THR A 169 13.75 10.88 -14.49
N ARG A 170 14.78 10.53 -13.71
CA ARG A 170 14.84 10.76 -12.28
C ARG A 170 14.79 12.23 -11.90
N GLN A 171 15.61 13.05 -12.54
CA GLN A 171 15.62 14.50 -12.34
C GLN A 171 14.24 15.10 -12.60
N ARG A 172 13.59 14.74 -13.72
CA ARG A 172 12.23 15.19 -14.04
C ARG A 172 11.25 14.87 -12.92
N ASN A 173 11.19 13.61 -12.48
CA ASN A 173 10.26 13.19 -11.43
C ASN A 173 10.56 13.91 -10.11
N PHE A 174 11.84 14.13 -9.78
CA PHE A 174 12.22 14.84 -8.57
C PHE A 174 11.86 16.33 -8.60
N GLU A 175 11.99 17.01 -9.75
CA GLU A 175 11.53 18.39 -9.90
C GLU A 175 10.00 18.51 -9.77
N ILE A 176 9.24 17.52 -10.26
CA ILE A 176 7.79 17.43 -10.04
C ILE A 176 7.48 17.27 -8.54
N ASN A 177 8.22 16.43 -7.81
CA ASN A 177 8.06 16.30 -6.35
C ASN A 177 8.37 17.61 -5.60
N LYS A 178 9.41 18.34 -6.00
CA LYS A 178 9.70 19.68 -5.44
C LYS A 178 8.58 20.68 -5.73
N MET A 179 7.95 20.60 -6.90
CA MET A 179 6.76 21.41 -7.20
C MET A 179 5.61 21.10 -6.25
N TYR A 180 5.33 19.82 -5.97
CA TYR A 180 4.31 19.43 -4.99
C TYR A 180 4.64 19.93 -3.58
N LEU A 181 5.91 19.88 -3.18
CA LEU A 181 6.36 20.44 -1.91
C LEU A 181 6.11 21.96 -1.82
N ASN A 182 6.31 22.70 -2.91
CA ASN A 182 5.99 24.12 -2.96
C ASN A 182 4.47 24.39 -2.89
N LEU A 183 3.63 23.49 -3.43
CA LEU A 183 2.18 23.58 -3.28
C LEU A 183 1.72 23.25 -1.84
N SER A 184 2.43 22.34 -1.15
CA SER A 184 2.22 22.10 0.29
C SER A 184 2.48 23.36 1.11
N LYS A 185 3.54 24.14 0.79
CA LYS A 185 3.79 25.47 1.40
C LYS A 185 2.66 26.46 1.21
N GLN A 186 1.89 26.32 0.13
CA GLN A 186 0.74 27.18 -0.19
C GLN A 186 -0.57 26.68 0.44
N GLY A 187 -0.54 25.62 1.25
CA GLY A 187 -1.73 25.07 1.91
C GLY A 187 -2.66 24.29 0.98
N VAL A 188 -2.17 23.80 -0.16
CA VAL A 188 -2.99 23.01 -1.11
C VAL A 188 -3.39 21.65 -0.54
N PHE A 189 -2.55 21.06 0.31
CA PHE A 189 -2.76 19.72 0.86
C PHE A 189 -3.02 19.79 2.36
N GLU A 190 -4.03 19.04 2.81
CA GLU A 190 -4.22 18.71 4.23
C GLU A 190 -3.09 17.77 4.69
N THR A 191 -2.68 16.84 3.81
CA THR A 191 -1.48 16.02 4.01
C THR A 191 -0.91 15.63 2.65
N LEU A 192 0.41 15.76 2.48
CA LEU A 192 1.16 15.25 1.33
C LEU A 192 2.15 14.16 1.77
N VAL A 193 2.11 13.00 1.16
CA VAL A 193 3.07 11.91 1.44
C VAL A 193 3.98 11.71 0.23
N PHE A 194 5.28 11.79 0.44
CA PHE A 194 6.26 11.27 -0.51
C PHE A 194 6.62 9.85 -0.11
N SER A 195 6.36 8.90 -1.00
CA SER A 195 6.51 7.49 -0.69
C SER A 195 7.80 6.91 -1.28
N LYS A 196 8.49 6.04 -0.54
CA LYS A 196 9.65 5.28 -1.02
C LYS A 196 9.20 3.86 -1.32
N ASP A 197 9.09 3.56 -2.60
CA ASP A 197 8.83 2.20 -3.08
C ASP A 197 10.14 1.38 -3.11
N ASP A 198 10.10 0.14 -2.62
CA ASP A 198 11.24 -0.80 -2.42
C ASP A 198 12.59 -0.13 -2.08
N CYS A 199 12.81 0.19 -0.79
CA CYS A 199 13.94 1.03 -0.38
C CYS A 199 15.13 0.22 0.19
N ALA A 200 16.34 0.47 -0.33
CA ALA A 200 17.59 0.04 0.27
C ALA A 200 18.18 1.13 1.20
N LYS A 201 19.19 0.78 2.01
CA LYS A 201 19.83 1.73 2.95
C LYS A 201 20.43 2.97 2.27
N TYR A 202 20.97 2.83 1.06
CA TYR A 202 21.52 3.92 0.25
C TYR A 202 20.99 3.84 -1.18
N GLY A 203 21.12 4.93 -1.92
CA GLY A 203 20.56 5.11 -3.25
C GLY A 203 20.09 6.54 -3.50
N LEU A 204 20.03 6.97 -4.75
CA LEU A 204 19.56 8.28 -5.16
C LEU A 204 18.14 8.59 -4.64
N ASN A 205 17.24 7.61 -4.62
CA ASN A 205 15.90 7.73 -4.01
C ASN A 205 15.97 8.11 -2.52
N VAL A 206 16.95 7.59 -1.79
CA VAL A 206 17.15 7.93 -0.38
C VAL A 206 17.70 9.35 -0.22
N GLY A 207 18.62 9.78 -1.09
CA GLY A 207 19.09 11.17 -1.10
C GLY A 207 17.99 12.17 -1.45
N GLU A 208 17.14 11.83 -2.43
CA GLU A 208 15.94 12.59 -2.79
C GLU A 208 14.96 12.70 -1.61
N ALA A 209 14.73 11.59 -0.90
CA ALA A 209 13.94 11.56 0.32
C ALA A 209 14.50 12.48 1.40
N GLN A 210 15.81 12.43 1.67
CA GLN A 210 16.46 13.29 2.66
C GLN A 210 16.27 14.78 2.34
N VAL A 211 16.44 15.18 1.08
CA VAL A 211 16.21 16.57 0.65
C VAL A 211 14.76 17.00 0.89
N LEU A 212 13.78 16.13 0.57
CA LEU A 212 12.36 16.42 0.82
C LEU A 212 12.09 16.54 2.33
N GLU A 213 12.57 15.59 3.13
CA GLU A 213 12.42 15.61 4.60
C GLU A 213 13.04 16.85 5.24
N GLU A 214 14.23 17.25 4.82
CA GLU A 214 14.90 18.46 5.31
C GLU A 214 14.05 19.70 5.02
N SER A 215 13.54 19.82 3.79
CA SER A 215 12.67 20.95 3.44
C SER A 215 11.33 20.90 4.18
N ILE A 216 10.76 19.72 4.42
CA ILE A 216 9.54 19.56 5.22
C ILE A 216 9.77 20.08 6.65
N ARG A 217 10.86 19.61 7.30
CA ARG A 217 11.23 20.04 8.66
C ARG A 217 11.52 21.55 8.72
N ALA A 218 12.33 22.06 7.80
CA ALA A 218 12.75 23.46 7.78
C ALA A 218 11.60 24.44 7.58
N ASN A 219 10.50 24.01 6.95
CA ASN A 219 9.33 24.84 6.67
C ASN A 219 8.09 24.43 7.48
N ALA A 220 8.21 23.48 8.42
CA ALA A 220 7.12 22.94 9.24
C ALA A 220 5.87 22.55 8.42
N LEU A 221 6.07 21.80 7.33
CA LEU A 221 5.01 21.48 6.38
C LEU A 221 4.18 20.29 6.83
N ASN A 222 2.89 20.29 6.46
CA ASN A 222 1.99 19.14 6.57
C ASN A 222 2.28 18.10 5.47
N ALA A 223 3.52 17.64 5.43
CA ALA A 223 3.99 16.63 4.49
C ALA A 223 4.87 15.62 5.21
N LEU A 224 4.93 14.40 4.69
CA LEU A 224 5.65 13.27 5.28
C LEU A 224 6.44 12.54 4.21
N VAL A 225 7.55 11.93 4.60
CA VAL A 225 8.23 10.90 3.79
C VAL A 225 8.04 9.56 4.49
N LYS A 226 7.57 8.55 3.75
CA LYS A 226 7.24 7.22 4.29
C LYS A 226 7.69 6.12 3.34
N THR A 227 8.06 4.96 3.88
CA THR A 227 8.32 3.74 3.10
C THR A 227 6.99 3.06 2.77
N GLY A 228 6.89 2.48 1.58
CA GLY A 228 5.67 1.89 1.03
C GLY A 228 5.12 2.65 -0.18
N ALA A 229 4.06 2.12 -0.78
CA ALA A 229 3.40 2.72 -1.93
C ALA A 229 1.92 2.34 -1.97
N ASP A 230 1.63 1.05 -2.15
CA ASP A 230 0.28 0.54 -2.40
C ASP A 230 -0.72 0.83 -1.26
N GLU A 231 -0.26 0.89 -0.02
CA GLU A 231 -1.09 1.14 1.16
C GLU A 231 -1.27 2.61 1.52
N ILE A 232 -0.43 3.49 0.97
CA ILE A 232 -0.46 4.92 1.28
C ILE A 232 -1.84 5.52 0.98
N PRO A 233 -2.53 5.20 -0.14
CA PRO A 233 -3.91 5.61 -0.36
C PRO A 233 -4.87 5.23 0.78
N LEU A 234 -4.80 3.99 1.29
CA LEU A 234 -5.66 3.51 2.38
C LEU A 234 -5.31 4.19 3.71
N SER A 235 -4.03 4.48 3.94
CA SER A 235 -3.58 5.22 5.12
C SER A 235 -4.07 6.68 5.08
N LEU A 236 -4.08 7.30 3.90
CA LEU A 236 -4.66 8.63 3.69
C LEU A 236 -6.19 8.65 3.82
N LEU A 237 -6.87 7.58 3.36
CA LEU A 237 -8.30 7.39 3.62
C LEU A 237 -8.58 7.31 5.13
N SER A 238 -7.77 6.53 5.85
CA SER A 238 -7.84 6.44 7.32
C SER A 238 -7.67 7.80 7.98
N ARG A 239 -6.69 8.58 7.54
CA ARG A 239 -6.43 9.94 8.04
C ARG A 239 -7.59 10.89 7.77
N ALA A 240 -8.16 10.85 6.57
CA ALA A 240 -9.34 11.63 6.21
C ALA A 240 -10.54 11.31 7.11
N LEU A 241 -10.71 10.02 7.44
CA LEU A 241 -11.79 9.54 8.29
C LEU A 241 -11.56 9.82 9.77
N ALA A 242 -10.34 9.62 10.29
CA ALA A 242 -10.00 9.79 11.69
C ALA A 242 -10.18 11.26 12.14
N GLY A 243 -9.86 12.23 11.27
CA GLY A 243 -10.26 13.64 11.42
C GLY A 243 -9.86 14.30 12.75
N GLY A 244 -8.77 13.85 13.37
CA GLY A 244 -8.27 14.37 14.65
C GLY A 244 -8.97 13.83 15.91
N ARG A 245 -9.73 12.74 15.81
CA ARG A 245 -10.44 12.12 16.96
C ARG A 245 -9.52 11.53 18.05
N GLY A 246 -8.20 11.45 17.81
CA GLY A 246 -7.23 10.95 18.79
C GLY A 246 -7.42 9.47 19.14
N ILE A 247 -7.69 8.62 18.14
CA ILE A 247 -7.87 7.17 18.35
C ILE A 247 -6.56 6.57 18.85
N LYS A 248 -6.60 5.91 20.01
CA LYS A 248 -5.42 5.31 20.65
C LYS A 248 -5.30 3.83 20.31
N ILE A 249 -4.16 3.43 19.76
CA ILE A 249 -3.88 2.07 19.32
C ILE A 249 -2.68 1.51 20.09
N ALA A 250 -2.86 0.36 20.74
CA ALA A 250 -1.78 -0.36 21.42
C ALA A 250 -1.25 -1.51 20.59
N PRO A 251 0.01 -1.46 20.11
CA PRO A 251 0.63 -2.59 19.44
C PRO A 251 1.05 -3.68 20.43
N VAL A 252 0.66 -4.92 20.15
CA VAL A 252 1.02 -6.12 20.91
C VAL A 252 1.69 -7.10 19.95
N PHE A 253 2.99 -7.31 20.15
CA PHE A 253 3.81 -8.16 19.31
C PHE A 253 3.81 -9.60 19.81
N THR A 254 3.67 -10.57 18.90
CA THR A 254 3.78 -12.00 19.23
C THR A 254 5.22 -12.37 19.61
N GLN A 255 6.22 -11.72 19.02
CA GLN A 255 7.64 -11.88 19.29
C GLN A 255 8.23 -10.56 19.82
N LYS A 256 7.96 -10.25 21.10
CA LYS A 256 8.31 -8.96 21.74
C LYS A 256 9.81 -8.62 21.70
N ASP A 257 10.66 -9.63 21.82
CA ASP A 257 12.12 -9.48 21.83
C ASP A 257 12.72 -9.21 20.44
N TYR A 258 11.89 -9.25 19.39
CA TYR A 258 12.31 -9.14 17.98
C TYR A 258 11.73 -7.93 17.26
N THR A 259 11.18 -6.96 18.00
CA THR A 259 10.58 -5.74 17.44
C THR A 259 11.60 -4.81 16.77
N ASN A 260 12.88 -4.95 17.12
CA ASN A 260 14.00 -4.22 16.53
C ASN A 260 14.46 -4.77 15.16
N ARG A 261 13.90 -5.89 14.71
CA ARG A 261 14.25 -6.49 13.41
C ARG A 261 13.64 -5.67 12.27
N ILE A 262 14.27 -5.75 11.10
CA ILE A 262 13.83 -5.06 9.88
C ILE A 262 13.20 -6.11 8.97
N SER A 263 11.98 -5.87 8.54
CA SER A 263 11.27 -6.72 7.58
C SER A 263 11.93 -6.65 6.19
N LYS A 264 11.69 -7.66 5.35
CA LYS A 264 12.07 -7.58 3.93
C LYS A 264 11.36 -6.38 3.29
N TYR A 265 12.06 -5.71 2.37
CA TYR A 265 11.59 -4.53 1.63
C TYR A 265 11.36 -3.26 2.47
N GLU A 266 11.70 -3.28 3.76
CA GLU A 266 11.62 -2.13 4.65
C GLU A 266 13.02 -1.62 5.03
N ASP A 267 13.11 -0.37 5.48
CA ASP A 267 14.36 0.27 5.91
C ASP A 267 14.36 0.69 7.39
N VAL A 268 13.31 0.35 8.14
CA VAL A 268 13.15 0.64 9.57
C VAL A 268 12.74 -0.61 10.36
N SER A 269 12.87 -0.55 11.69
CA SER A 269 12.49 -1.67 12.57
C SER A 269 10.98 -1.95 12.51
N VAL A 270 10.56 -3.17 12.82
CA VAL A 270 9.14 -3.55 12.95
C VAL A 270 8.40 -2.61 13.90
N SER A 271 9.00 -2.28 15.06
CA SER A 271 8.40 -1.31 15.99
C SER A 271 8.21 0.08 15.38
N ASP A 272 9.17 0.55 14.58
CA ASP A 272 9.10 1.86 13.95
C ASP A 272 8.14 1.87 12.75
N SER A 273 8.07 0.78 11.98
CA SER A 273 7.03 0.60 10.93
C SER A 273 5.64 0.66 11.55
N VAL A 274 5.41 -0.07 12.64
CA VAL A 274 4.10 -0.08 13.34
C VAL A 274 3.74 1.30 13.86
N ARG A 275 4.65 1.95 14.60
CA ARG A 275 4.43 3.33 15.07
C ARG A 275 4.15 4.27 13.90
N GLY A 276 4.98 4.20 12.86
CA GLY A 276 4.92 5.09 11.71
C GLY A 276 3.64 4.95 10.90
N GLN A 277 3.04 3.75 10.83
CA GLN A 277 1.76 3.50 10.16
C GLN A 277 0.55 3.93 11.01
N ILE A 278 0.58 3.71 12.33
CA ILE A 278 -0.45 4.24 13.26
C ILE A 278 -0.51 5.78 13.15
N GLU A 279 0.64 6.45 13.17
CA GLU A 279 0.73 7.91 13.03
C GLU A 279 0.30 8.39 11.63
N LEU A 280 0.61 7.63 10.58
CA LEU A 280 0.20 7.94 9.20
C LEU A 280 -1.32 7.81 9.02
N ALA A 281 -1.97 6.90 9.73
CA ALA A 281 -3.42 6.79 9.81
C ALA A 281 -4.07 7.85 10.73
N HIS A 282 -3.26 8.77 11.29
CA HIS A 282 -3.69 9.85 12.19
C HIS A 282 -4.30 9.35 13.51
N CYS A 283 -3.72 8.25 14.00
CA CYS A 283 -3.98 7.67 15.30
C CYS A 283 -2.76 7.85 16.23
N GLU A 284 -2.94 7.60 17.51
CA GLU A 284 -1.92 7.74 18.54
C GLU A 284 -1.48 6.35 19.04
N VAL A 285 -0.17 6.16 19.24
CA VAL A 285 0.30 4.95 19.93
C VAL A 285 0.04 5.09 21.43
N ALA A 286 -0.52 4.05 22.04
CA ALA A 286 -0.82 4.01 23.47
C ALA A 286 -0.47 2.65 24.09
N ASP A 287 -0.48 2.60 25.42
CA ASP A 287 -0.42 1.35 26.16
C ASP A 287 -1.78 0.62 26.17
N VAL A 288 -1.76 -0.69 26.41
CA VAL A 288 -2.96 -1.55 26.38
C VAL A 288 -4.06 -1.06 27.32
N SER A 289 -3.71 -0.49 28.48
CA SER A 289 -4.70 0.04 29.44
C SER A 289 -5.50 1.21 28.85
N ASP A 290 -4.84 2.06 28.07
CA ASP A 290 -5.33 3.37 27.64
C ASP A 290 -5.79 3.37 26.17
N ALA A 291 -5.54 2.29 25.44
CA ALA A 291 -5.90 2.16 24.04
C ALA A 291 -7.39 1.87 23.83
N ASP A 292 -7.93 2.43 22.74
CA ASP A 292 -9.25 2.13 22.20
C ASP A 292 -9.24 0.84 21.38
N ILE A 293 -8.13 0.60 20.66
CA ILE A 293 -7.93 -0.54 19.76
C ILE A 293 -6.61 -1.24 20.08
N ILE A 294 -6.61 -2.58 20.08
CA ILE A 294 -5.40 -3.39 20.17
C ILE A 294 -4.96 -3.84 18.78
N LEU A 295 -3.73 -3.51 18.38
CA LEU A 295 -3.11 -4.03 17.16
C LEU A 295 -2.27 -5.25 17.52
N VAL A 296 -2.75 -6.45 17.20
CA VAL A 296 -1.96 -7.67 17.33
C VAL A 296 -1.05 -7.79 16.11
N VAL A 297 0.26 -7.77 16.34
CA VAL A 297 1.27 -7.90 15.28
C VAL A 297 1.87 -9.29 15.37
N ASN A 298 1.52 -10.18 14.43
CA ASN A 298 2.20 -11.46 14.30
C ASN A 298 3.53 -11.25 13.58
N ASN A 299 4.58 -10.96 14.35
CA ASN A 299 5.92 -10.74 13.82
C ASN A 299 6.80 -12.01 13.90
N PHE A 300 7.98 -11.90 13.32
CA PHE A 300 8.94 -12.99 13.19
C PHE A 300 10.07 -12.89 14.23
N LYS A 301 10.79 -14.01 14.41
CA LYS A 301 11.99 -14.09 15.27
C LYS A 301 13.20 -13.47 14.54
N GLN A 302 14.14 -14.27 14.07
CA GLN A 302 15.42 -13.78 13.51
C GLN A 302 15.29 -13.17 12.11
N GLU A 303 14.55 -13.83 11.22
CA GLU A 303 14.33 -13.43 9.82
C GLU A 303 12.84 -13.55 9.49
N GLN A 304 12.33 -12.65 8.64
CA GLN A 304 10.99 -12.74 8.07
C GLN A 304 10.94 -13.82 6.99
N GLY A 305 9.89 -14.65 6.97
CA GLY A 305 9.72 -15.62 5.90
C GLY A 305 9.33 -14.99 4.57
N GLU A 306 9.44 -15.75 3.48
CA GLU A 306 8.95 -15.40 2.16
C GLU A 306 8.65 -16.67 1.35
N LEU A 307 7.43 -17.19 1.55
CA LEU A 307 7.04 -18.53 1.12
C LEU A 307 7.21 -18.74 -0.39
N VAL A 308 6.77 -17.76 -1.19
CA VAL A 308 6.84 -17.81 -2.66
C VAL A 308 8.28 -17.80 -3.20
N MET A 309 9.22 -17.24 -2.43
CA MET A 309 10.65 -17.22 -2.77
C MET A 309 11.44 -18.36 -2.12
N GLY A 310 10.76 -19.24 -1.37
CA GLY A 310 11.38 -20.40 -0.73
C GLY A 310 12.16 -20.08 0.55
N VAL A 311 11.91 -18.92 1.16
CA VAL A 311 12.46 -18.58 2.49
C VAL A 311 11.45 -19.04 3.53
N ASP A 312 11.59 -20.30 3.95
CA ASP A 312 10.73 -20.88 4.98
C ASP A 312 11.30 -20.59 6.38
N VAL A 313 10.44 -20.10 7.28
CA VAL A 313 10.78 -19.85 8.69
C VAL A 313 9.82 -20.60 9.60
N GLU A 314 10.18 -20.75 10.88
CA GLU A 314 9.26 -21.30 11.87
C GLU A 314 8.06 -20.36 12.04
N GLY A 315 6.85 -20.90 11.82
CA GLY A 315 5.60 -20.16 12.03
C GLY A 315 5.32 -19.89 13.51
N PHE A 316 4.23 -19.19 13.79
CA PHE A 316 3.84 -18.86 15.16
C PHE A 316 3.59 -20.12 16.01
N ASP A 317 4.35 -20.25 17.09
CA ASP A 317 4.34 -21.39 18.02
C ASP A 317 3.60 -21.08 19.34
N GLY A 318 3.38 -19.81 19.65
CA GLY A 318 2.73 -19.35 20.88
C GLY A 318 1.23 -19.60 20.96
N GLU A 319 0.60 -19.23 22.08
CA GLU A 319 -0.86 -19.24 22.23
C GLU A 319 -1.47 -17.89 21.87
N ILE A 320 -2.66 -17.92 21.25
CA ILE A 320 -3.42 -16.71 20.93
C ILE A 320 -4.47 -16.49 22.02
N GLU A 321 -4.35 -15.37 22.72
CA GLU A 321 -5.43 -14.81 23.54
C GLU A 321 -6.02 -13.61 22.79
N LEU A 322 -7.29 -13.73 22.39
CA LEU A 322 -7.97 -12.64 21.70
C LEU A 322 -8.23 -11.48 22.67
N PRO A 323 -7.89 -10.23 22.31
CA PRO A 323 -8.12 -9.08 23.16
C PRO A 323 -9.60 -8.92 23.53
N GLN A 324 -9.85 -8.44 24.76
CA GLN A 324 -11.20 -8.10 25.22
C GLN A 324 -11.69 -6.74 24.73
N LYS A 325 -10.77 -5.89 24.27
CA LYS A 325 -11.02 -4.61 23.58
C LYS A 325 -11.14 -4.83 22.07
N PRO A 326 -11.70 -3.89 21.30
CA PRO A 326 -11.64 -3.93 19.84
C PRO A 326 -10.20 -4.15 19.35
N TYR A 327 -10.02 -5.01 18.35
CA TYR A 327 -8.68 -5.39 17.91
C TYR A 327 -8.60 -5.70 16.42
N LEU A 328 -7.42 -5.44 15.85
CA LEU A 328 -7.04 -5.85 14.51
C LEU A 328 -5.79 -6.72 14.54
N ILE A 329 -5.56 -7.45 13.46
CA ILE A 329 -4.40 -8.32 13.29
C ILE A 329 -3.62 -7.88 12.04
N ALA A 330 -2.33 -7.65 12.22
CA ALA A 330 -1.35 -7.52 11.15
C ALA A 330 -0.43 -8.73 11.17
N ASP A 331 -0.57 -9.62 10.20
CA ASP A 331 0.27 -10.81 10.06
C ASP A 331 1.46 -10.53 9.16
N ILE A 332 2.63 -10.29 9.77
CA ILE A 332 3.85 -9.89 9.08
C ILE A 332 4.96 -10.92 9.24
N LEU A 333 4.66 -12.12 9.75
CA LEU A 333 5.67 -13.15 9.98
C LEU A 333 6.32 -13.58 8.66
N ASN A 334 5.53 -13.62 7.58
CA ASN A 334 6.00 -13.79 6.22
C ASN A 334 5.77 -12.50 5.41
N ALA A 335 6.72 -12.16 4.53
CA ALA A 335 6.43 -11.33 3.37
C ALA A 335 5.67 -12.16 2.34
N ASN A 336 4.84 -11.51 1.53
CA ASN A 336 4.07 -12.16 0.46
C ASN A 336 3.18 -13.31 0.94
N GLY A 337 2.52 -13.16 2.10
CA GLY A 337 1.46 -14.06 2.56
C GLY A 337 1.37 -14.19 4.08
N ALA A 338 0.26 -14.76 4.56
CA ALA A 338 0.03 -15.03 5.97
C ALA A 338 0.93 -16.13 6.56
N ASP A 339 1.00 -16.20 7.89
CA ASP A 339 1.47 -17.37 8.61
C ASP A 339 0.35 -18.40 8.83
N ASN A 340 0.54 -19.59 8.25
CA ASN A 340 -0.40 -20.70 8.39
C ASN A 340 -0.62 -21.12 9.85
N SER A 341 0.41 -21.07 10.68
CA SER A 341 0.31 -21.49 12.09
C SER A 341 -0.53 -20.50 12.90
N PHE A 342 -0.32 -19.20 12.71
CA PHE A 342 -1.11 -18.15 13.32
C PHE A 342 -2.58 -18.21 12.86
N VAL A 343 -2.85 -18.27 11.55
CA VAL A 343 -4.23 -18.32 11.03
C VAL A 343 -4.98 -19.54 11.55
N LYS A 344 -4.33 -20.71 11.58
CA LYS A 344 -4.91 -21.93 12.16
C LYS A 344 -5.30 -21.72 13.62
N LYS A 345 -4.37 -21.25 14.47
CA LYS A 345 -4.64 -21.00 15.89
C LYS A 345 -5.71 -19.93 16.10
N PHE A 346 -5.76 -18.91 15.24
CA PHE A 346 -6.78 -17.86 15.30
C PHE A 346 -8.17 -18.44 15.04
N PHE A 347 -8.30 -19.27 14.00
CA PHE A 347 -9.56 -19.93 13.67
C PHE A 347 -9.99 -21.02 14.65
N GLU A 348 -9.09 -21.55 15.49
CA GLU A 348 -9.47 -22.43 16.61
C GLU A 348 -10.18 -21.68 17.75
N LYS A 349 -10.03 -20.34 17.83
CA LYS A 349 -10.71 -19.51 18.82
C LYS A 349 -12.13 -19.17 18.38
N GLN A 350 -12.99 -18.83 19.35
CA GLN A 350 -14.29 -18.23 19.08
C GLN A 350 -14.10 -16.73 18.80
N ILE A 351 -14.22 -16.34 17.54
CA ILE A 351 -14.06 -14.95 17.11
C ILE A 351 -15.31 -14.16 17.47
N ASP A 352 -15.13 -13.17 18.34
CA ASP A 352 -16.12 -12.12 18.59
C ASP A 352 -16.06 -11.09 17.45
N TRP A 353 -17.01 -11.18 16.51
CA TRP A 353 -17.07 -10.33 15.34
C TRP A 353 -17.36 -8.86 15.68
N ASP A 354 -17.91 -8.55 16.85
CA ASP A 354 -18.16 -7.17 17.26
C ASP A 354 -16.85 -6.48 17.69
N LYS A 355 -15.92 -7.25 18.29
CA LYS A 355 -14.60 -6.76 18.69
C LYS A 355 -13.54 -6.88 17.60
N PHE A 356 -13.69 -7.82 16.68
CA PHE A 356 -12.75 -8.01 15.60
C PHE A 356 -12.92 -6.93 14.53
N LEU A 357 -11.88 -6.11 14.35
CA LEU A 357 -11.86 -4.94 13.47
C LEU A 357 -11.18 -5.20 12.13
N GLY A 358 -10.41 -6.29 11.99
CA GLY A 358 -9.90 -6.73 10.70
C GLY A 358 -8.57 -7.48 10.75
N TYR A 359 -8.22 -8.08 9.62
CA TYR A 359 -6.99 -8.82 9.39
C TYR A 359 -6.38 -8.41 8.04
N ALA A 360 -5.05 -8.38 7.98
CA ALA A 360 -4.30 -8.43 6.74
C ALA A 360 -2.96 -9.15 6.95
N GLY A 361 -2.36 -9.66 5.87
CA GLY A 361 -1.05 -10.31 5.89
C GLY A 361 -0.46 -10.51 4.49
N TRP A 362 -0.32 -9.44 3.71
CA TRP A 362 0.10 -9.48 2.31
C TRP A 362 1.32 -8.62 2.01
N ASN A 363 2.09 -9.05 1.01
CA ASN A 363 3.26 -8.36 0.43
C ASN A 363 4.31 -7.90 1.46
N THR A 364 4.25 -6.66 1.94
CA THR A 364 5.20 -6.07 2.89
C THR A 364 4.57 -5.77 4.26
N THR A 365 5.40 -5.42 5.25
CA THR A 365 4.92 -4.97 6.56
C THR A 365 4.11 -3.68 6.45
N GLY A 366 4.55 -2.70 5.66
CA GLY A 366 3.79 -1.48 5.37
C GLY A 366 2.42 -1.80 4.76
N ASN A 367 2.39 -2.64 3.72
CA ASN A 367 1.14 -3.03 3.06
C ASN A 367 0.13 -3.68 4.01
N THR A 368 0.60 -4.63 4.80
CA THR A 368 -0.21 -5.33 5.80
C THR A 368 -0.78 -4.35 6.84
N LEU A 369 0.07 -3.48 7.41
CA LEU A 369 -0.35 -2.52 8.43
C LEU A 369 -1.34 -1.51 7.88
N GLY A 370 -1.07 -0.90 6.72
CA GLY A 370 -1.95 0.11 6.13
C GLY A 370 -3.33 -0.43 5.77
N SER A 371 -3.40 -1.65 5.21
CA SER A 371 -4.68 -2.31 4.91
C SER A 371 -5.46 -2.65 6.19
N ALA A 372 -4.81 -3.26 7.18
CA ALA A 372 -5.46 -3.68 8.42
C ALA A 372 -5.95 -2.48 9.24
N LEU A 373 -5.12 -1.42 9.35
CA LEU A 373 -5.48 -0.17 10.03
C LEU A 373 -6.67 0.52 9.36
N CYS A 374 -6.66 0.63 8.03
CA CYS A 374 -7.77 1.28 7.32
C CYS A 374 -9.09 0.54 7.51
N CYS A 375 -9.08 -0.79 7.43
CA CYS A 375 -10.28 -1.59 7.70
C CYS A 375 -10.76 -1.39 9.14
N ALA A 376 -9.84 -1.42 10.11
CA ALA A 376 -10.17 -1.28 11.51
C ALA A 376 -10.72 0.10 11.86
N ILE A 377 -10.14 1.17 11.32
CA ILE A 377 -10.57 2.55 11.57
C ILE A 377 -11.97 2.80 10.97
N VAL A 378 -12.24 2.32 9.76
CA VAL A 378 -13.58 2.43 9.17
C VAL A 378 -14.60 1.70 10.03
N LYS A 379 -14.33 0.45 10.41
CA LYS A 379 -15.26 -0.32 11.25
C LYS A 379 -15.47 0.33 12.62
N PHE A 380 -14.39 0.77 13.27
CA PHE A 380 -14.44 1.37 14.60
C PHE A 380 -15.22 2.69 14.61
N LEU A 381 -15.14 3.48 13.54
CA LEU A 381 -15.83 4.77 13.43
C LEU A 381 -17.22 4.68 12.77
N ALA A 382 -17.60 3.50 12.29
CA ALA A 382 -18.80 3.28 11.49
C ALA A 382 -20.05 3.80 12.21
N ASN A 383 -20.84 4.65 11.53
CA ASN A 383 -22.11 5.13 12.08
C ASN A 383 -23.23 4.11 11.83
N ASN A 384 -23.22 3.53 10.63
CA ASN A 384 -24.23 2.63 10.12
C ASN A 384 -23.54 1.37 9.58
N PRO A 385 -23.02 0.51 10.48
CA PRO A 385 -22.18 -0.61 10.09
C PRO A 385 -22.93 -1.65 9.25
N ASP A 386 -22.29 -2.12 8.18
CA ASP A 386 -22.70 -3.27 7.39
C ASP A 386 -21.84 -4.49 7.72
N GLU A 387 -22.34 -5.32 8.64
CA GLU A 387 -21.65 -6.54 9.07
C GLU A 387 -21.42 -7.54 7.93
N ALA A 388 -22.30 -7.57 6.92
CA ALA A 388 -22.11 -8.44 5.76
C ALA A 388 -20.96 -7.92 4.88
N ALA A 389 -20.88 -6.61 4.66
CA ALA A 389 -19.76 -5.99 3.95
C ALA A 389 -18.44 -6.21 4.71
N PHE A 390 -18.43 -6.06 6.04
CA PHE A 390 -17.26 -6.35 6.86
C PHE A 390 -16.80 -7.79 6.72
N LYS A 391 -17.70 -8.76 6.91
CA LYS A 391 -17.34 -10.18 6.76
C LYS A 391 -16.83 -10.50 5.35
N LYS A 392 -17.40 -9.88 4.31
CA LYS A 392 -16.94 -10.06 2.92
C LYS A 392 -15.51 -9.56 2.71
N VAL A 393 -15.16 -8.37 3.19
CA VAL A 393 -13.78 -7.89 3.07
C VAL A 393 -12.81 -8.75 3.88
N GLN A 394 -13.20 -9.25 5.05
CA GLN A 394 -12.38 -10.19 5.81
C GLN A 394 -12.20 -11.52 5.06
N ALA A 395 -13.26 -12.03 4.45
CA ALA A 395 -13.17 -13.24 3.64
C ALA A 395 -12.21 -13.06 2.45
N VAL A 396 -12.29 -11.91 1.76
CA VAL A 396 -11.36 -11.55 0.69
C VAL A 396 -9.92 -11.48 1.19
N ARG A 397 -9.66 -10.85 2.35
CA ARG A 397 -8.31 -10.78 2.92
C ARG A 397 -7.75 -12.16 3.27
N PHE A 398 -8.53 -13.04 3.90
CA PHE A 398 -8.03 -14.40 4.16
C PHE A 398 -7.89 -15.25 2.88
N LEU A 399 -8.75 -15.08 1.88
CA LEU A 399 -8.59 -15.79 0.60
C LEU A 399 -7.38 -15.29 -0.20
N ASP A 400 -7.10 -14.00 -0.18
CA ASP A 400 -5.92 -13.44 -0.86
C ASP A 400 -4.64 -13.72 -0.04
N ASP A 401 -4.58 -13.24 1.19
CA ASP A 401 -3.37 -13.20 2.01
C ASP A 401 -2.98 -14.59 2.55
N TRP A 402 -3.95 -15.37 3.02
CA TRP A 402 -3.70 -16.71 3.57
C TRP A 402 -3.82 -17.82 2.53
N ALA A 403 -4.93 -17.91 1.80
CA ALA A 403 -5.09 -19.00 0.84
C ALA A 403 -4.19 -18.79 -0.39
N TYR A 404 -4.30 -17.65 -1.08
CA TYR A 404 -3.56 -17.45 -2.32
C TYR A 404 -2.07 -17.20 -2.09
N GLN A 405 -1.70 -16.12 -1.42
CA GLN A 405 -0.32 -15.68 -1.28
C GLN A 405 0.54 -16.70 -0.53
N ALA A 406 0.07 -17.20 0.63
CA ALA A 406 0.86 -18.14 1.42
C ALA A 406 0.85 -19.59 0.90
N ASN A 407 -0.24 -20.06 0.27
CA ASN A 407 -0.39 -21.49 -0.06
C ASN A 407 -0.48 -21.78 -1.56
N VAL A 408 -1.36 -21.11 -2.30
CA VAL A 408 -1.69 -21.49 -3.68
C VAL A 408 -0.71 -20.91 -4.71
N ARG A 409 -0.25 -19.66 -4.52
CA ARG A 409 0.60 -18.92 -5.47
C ARG A 409 1.87 -19.68 -5.84
N LYS A 410 2.63 -20.15 -4.84
CA LYS A 410 3.85 -20.95 -5.05
C LYS A 410 3.54 -22.25 -5.80
N ALA A 411 2.47 -22.94 -5.42
CA ALA A 411 2.07 -24.20 -6.03
C ALA A 411 1.71 -24.03 -7.52
N LEU A 412 1.01 -22.96 -7.88
CA LEU A 412 0.69 -22.64 -9.27
C LEU A 412 1.95 -22.26 -10.06
N LYS A 413 2.80 -21.38 -9.52
CA LYS A 413 4.05 -20.95 -10.17
C LYS A 413 5.00 -22.11 -10.47
N LEU A 414 4.98 -23.17 -9.66
CA LEU A 414 5.78 -24.39 -9.89
C LEU A 414 5.18 -25.33 -10.95
N ARG A 415 3.90 -25.22 -11.26
CA ARG A 415 3.17 -26.14 -12.15
C ARG A 415 2.84 -25.54 -13.52
N PHE A 416 2.73 -24.21 -13.60
CA PHE A 416 2.25 -23.51 -14.78
C PHE A 416 3.15 -22.32 -15.11
N ASP A 417 3.48 -22.15 -16.39
CA ASP A 417 4.26 -21.00 -16.88
C ASP A 417 3.43 -19.70 -16.91
N LYS A 418 2.11 -19.82 -16.97
CA LYS A 418 1.16 -18.71 -17.04
C LYS A 418 0.00 -18.93 -16.08
N PRO A 419 -0.67 -17.85 -15.65
CA PRO A 419 -1.82 -17.97 -14.75
C PRO A 419 -2.93 -18.86 -15.34
N ASP A 420 -3.49 -19.72 -14.49
CA ASP A 420 -4.56 -20.66 -14.84
C ASP A 420 -5.70 -20.52 -13.83
N ILE A 421 -6.86 -20.05 -14.30
CA ILE A 421 -8.02 -19.73 -13.46
C ILE A 421 -8.72 -20.99 -12.95
N GLU A 422 -8.77 -22.06 -13.74
CA GLU A 422 -9.43 -23.30 -13.33
C GLU A 422 -8.58 -24.03 -12.28
N ALA A 423 -7.26 -24.06 -12.47
CA ALA A 423 -6.33 -24.52 -11.45
C ALA A 423 -6.45 -23.66 -10.19
N LEU A 424 -6.40 -22.34 -10.29
CA LEU A 424 -6.58 -21.45 -9.14
C LEU A 424 -7.85 -21.78 -8.36
N LYS A 425 -9.00 -21.83 -9.03
CA LYS A 425 -10.29 -22.16 -8.41
C LYS A 425 -10.23 -23.50 -7.68
N THR A 426 -9.66 -24.52 -8.31
CA THR A 426 -9.54 -25.86 -7.70
C THR A 426 -8.73 -25.83 -6.40
N PHE A 427 -7.61 -25.11 -6.38
CA PHE A 427 -6.74 -25.05 -5.21
C PHE A 427 -7.30 -24.21 -4.07
N MET A 428 -8.21 -23.26 -4.37
CA MET A 428 -8.82 -22.38 -3.38
C MET A 428 -9.97 -23.05 -2.59
N GLN A 429 -10.62 -24.07 -3.15
CA GLN A 429 -11.80 -24.75 -2.56
C GLN A 429 -11.65 -25.16 -1.08
N PRO A 430 -10.53 -25.76 -0.61
CA PRO A 430 -10.39 -26.13 0.79
C PRO A 430 -10.41 -24.93 1.74
N PHE A 431 -9.86 -23.79 1.28
CA PHE A 431 -9.81 -22.55 2.05
C PHE A 431 -11.18 -21.88 2.08
N GLU A 432 -11.90 -21.85 0.95
CA GLU A 432 -13.30 -21.38 0.88
C GLU A 432 -14.19 -22.10 1.89
N LYS A 433 -14.11 -23.42 1.95
CA LYS A 433 -14.89 -24.21 2.91
C LYS A 433 -14.59 -23.83 4.36
N THR A 434 -13.31 -23.70 4.70
CA THR A 434 -12.88 -23.31 6.05
C THR A 434 -13.40 -21.92 6.41
N LEU A 435 -13.31 -20.97 5.49
CA LEU A 435 -13.78 -19.59 5.68
C LEU A 435 -15.29 -19.47 5.75
N GLN A 436 -16.03 -20.25 4.98
CA GLN A 436 -17.49 -20.32 5.03
C GLN A 436 -17.95 -20.77 6.43
N GLU A 437 -17.31 -21.77 7.03
CA GLU A 437 -17.59 -22.22 8.39
C GLU A 437 -17.31 -21.14 9.45
N LYS A 438 -16.28 -20.31 9.26
CA LYS A 438 -15.88 -19.26 10.23
C LYS A 438 -16.67 -17.96 10.10
N THR A 439 -17.01 -17.56 8.88
CA THR A 439 -17.67 -16.28 8.60
C THR A 439 -19.19 -16.41 8.53
N GLY A 440 -19.69 -17.58 8.14
CA GLY A 440 -21.09 -17.83 7.79
C GLY A 440 -21.49 -17.31 6.40
N LEU A 441 -20.54 -16.86 5.59
CA LEU A 441 -20.79 -16.42 4.21
C LEU A 441 -20.90 -17.61 3.27
N ASP A 442 -21.76 -17.51 2.26
CA ASP A 442 -21.75 -18.45 1.14
C ASP A 442 -20.60 -18.10 0.19
N LEU A 443 -19.57 -18.95 0.17
CA LEU A 443 -18.39 -18.78 -0.68
C LEU A 443 -18.41 -19.70 -1.92
N SER A 444 -19.50 -20.44 -2.14
CA SER A 444 -19.62 -21.40 -3.26
C SER A 444 -19.61 -20.74 -4.64
N THR A 445 -19.93 -19.44 -4.70
CA THR A 445 -19.94 -18.63 -5.93
C THR A 445 -18.72 -17.74 -6.09
N THR A 446 -17.69 -17.92 -5.24
CA THR A 446 -16.47 -17.10 -5.29
C THR A 446 -15.83 -17.17 -6.67
N LYS A 447 -15.44 -16.01 -7.20
CA LYS A 447 -14.76 -15.89 -8.49
C LYS A 447 -13.36 -15.33 -8.29
N TYR A 448 -12.44 -15.82 -9.11
CA TYR A 448 -11.06 -15.37 -9.15
C TYR A 448 -10.69 -14.87 -10.53
N SER A 449 -9.81 -13.87 -10.59
CA SER A 449 -9.19 -13.42 -11.83
C SER A 449 -7.75 -12.95 -11.60
N TYR A 450 -6.97 -12.90 -12.69
CA TYR A 450 -5.62 -12.35 -12.71
C TYR A 450 -5.65 -10.99 -13.39
N PRO A 451 -5.81 -9.87 -12.64
CA PRO A 451 -6.07 -8.56 -13.22
C PRO A 451 -4.95 -8.10 -14.17
N TRP A 452 -3.70 -8.46 -13.87
CA TRP A 452 -2.53 -8.13 -14.69
C TRP A 452 -1.94 -9.34 -15.42
N ASN A 453 -2.69 -10.46 -15.48
CA ASN A 453 -2.24 -11.70 -16.13
C ASN A 453 -0.85 -12.18 -15.66
N ARG A 454 -0.55 -12.01 -14.37
CA ARG A 454 0.65 -12.50 -13.68
C ARG A 454 0.28 -13.13 -12.35
N PHE A 455 1.18 -13.93 -11.78
CA PHE A 455 0.93 -14.65 -10.51
C PHE A 455 1.03 -13.76 -9.26
N PHE A 456 1.38 -12.48 -9.36
CA PHE A 456 1.63 -11.66 -8.18
C PHE A 456 0.35 -11.35 -7.39
N GLU A 457 -0.70 -10.92 -8.08
CA GLU A 457 -1.98 -10.54 -7.50
C GLU A 457 -3.15 -11.31 -8.15
N ILE A 458 -4.18 -11.58 -7.35
CA ILE A 458 -5.49 -12.04 -7.83
C ILE A 458 -6.55 -11.06 -7.39
N GLU A 459 -7.68 -11.08 -8.08
CA GLU A 459 -8.92 -10.50 -7.57
C GLU A 459 -9.82 -11.61 -7.03
N VAL A 460 -10.39 -11.37 -5.86
CA VAL A 460 -11.35 -12.27 -5.22
C VAL A 460 -12.71 -11.55 -5.15
N SER A 461 -13.74 -12.16 -5.75
CA SER A 461 -15.11 -11.66 -5.69
C SER A 461 -15.97 -12.66 -4.93
N VAL A 462 -16.42 -12.26 -3.73
CA VAL A 462 -17.27 -13.01 -2.79
C VAL A 462 -18.73 -12.59 -2.87
#